data_AF-A0A2E7CC36-F1
#
_entry.id   AF-A0A2E7CC36-F1
#
_cell.length_a   1.000
_cell.length_b   1.000
_cell.length_c   1.000
_cell.angle_alpha   90.00
_cell.angle_beta   90.00
_cell.angle_gamma   90.00
#
_symmetry.space_group_name_H-M   'P 1'
#
loop_
_entity.id
_entity.type
_entity.pdbx_description
1 polymer ?
#
loop_
_entity_poly.entity_id
_entity_poly.type
_entity_poly.pdbx_seq_one_letter_code
_entity_poly.pdbx_strand_id
1 'polypeptide(L)'
;MLIFAAKHFEGGQATFFNWIIRLAIYARASLSIVRRIASKLFLPTVEGAVLYSSLIFILQQYSDYTGIVYDWGQAYNALGLYTLIWLTFLWLFSGYDKPWVPRRVMKGIAFGTLALLAVYGLFPETMRFSRAILLLGAGSFTLIVSIGRIIFGGWRLGRKTSNRLVVANEVESKSIFSLLDSLEPHFSSSSNQSIKPQELDSLLDYIRIHKIDEVIFSGRDVAASAIITSLASISGTVVSRIAWTDDGSVMGSGGLGHDPVTELDGAIYGPSARRTKRLLDISLSIALIILTPILVLTGRWRWVLRSFSVGLGFKTWVGINIPGTNKGAFSKPFIVLAVDYDDIRVRERLSLSYARQYHPFEDLKLVLNSLLLQNEN
;
A
#
# COMPACT_ATOMS: atom_id res chain seq x y z
N MET A 1 18.85 -0.64 31.50
CA MET A 1 18.02 0.08 32.48
C MET A 1 17.17 -0.88 33.31
N LEU A 2 16.15 -1.55 32.76
CA LEU A 2 15.32 -2.49 33.54
C LEU A 2 16.11 -3.69 34.10
N ILE A 3 16.96 -4.32 33.27
CA ILE A 3 17.88 -5.40 33.68
C ILE A 3 18.95 -4.91 34.68
N PHE A 4 19.34 -3.63 34.58
CA PHE A 4 20.33 -3.00 35.45
C PHE A 4 19.75 -2.71 36.83
N ALA A 5 18.53 -2.16 36.90
CA ALA A 5 17.83 -1.89 38.15
C ALA A 5 17.49 -3.18 38.92
N ALA A 6 17.16 -4.27 38.21
CA ALA A 6 16.92 -5.58 38.83
C ALA A 6 18.20 -6.20 39.43
N LYS A 7 19.39 -5.78 38.99
CA LYS A 7 20.68 -6.36 39.40
C LYS A 7 21.41 -5.55 40.48
N HIS A 8 21.07 -4.27 40.66
CA HIS A 8 21.78 -3.35 41.57
C HIS A 8 20.93 -2.81 42.73
N PHE A 9 19.62 -3.07 42.75
CA PHE A 9 18.76 -2.70 43.88
C PHE A 9 18.17 -3.97 44.49
N GLU A 10 18.27 -4.12 45.82
CA GLU A 10 17.71 -5.23 46.58
C GLU A 10 16.54 -4.74 47.48
N GLY A 11 15.53 -5.60 47.69
CA GLY A 11 14.38 -5.31 48.56
C GLY A 11 13.25 -4.48 47.94
N GLY A 12 12.40 -3.89 48.78
CA GLY A 12 11.17 -3.16 48.36
C GLY A 12 11.41 -1.89 47.54
N GLN A 13 12.62 -1.34 47.54
CA GLN A 13 12.98 -0.22 46.65
C GLN A 13 13.15 -0.69 45.21
N ALA A 14 13.64 -1.92 44.99
CA ALA A 14 13.81 -2.50 43.67
C ALA A 14 12.47 -2.71 42.94
N THR A 15 11.42 -3.09 43.68
CA THR A 15 10.07 -3.28 43.12
C THR A 15 9.46 -1.95 42.69
N PHE A 16 9.62 -0.89 43.49
CA PHE A 16 9.17 0.46 43.16
C PHE A 16 9.90 1.04 41.93
N PHE A 17 11.23 0.95 41.89
CA PHE A 17 12.01 1.39 40.73
C PHE A 17 11.67 0.58 39.46
N ASN A 18 11.50 -0.74 39.57
CA ASN A 18 11.09 -1.58 38.43
C ASN A 18 9.69 -1.18 37.93
N TRP A 19 8.76 -0.85 38.83
CA TRP A 19 7.42 -0.37 38.47
C TRP A 19 7.47 0.98 37.74
N ILE A 20 8.22 1.96 38.25
CA ILE A 20 8.42 3.27 37.57
C ILE A 20 9.05 3.09 36.19
N ILE A 21 10.09 2.27 36.07
CA ILE A 21 10.77 2.03 34.79
C ILE A 21 9.82 1.37 33.79
N ARG A 22 9.02 0.37 34.21
CA ARG A 22 8.00 -0.25 33.35
C ARG A 22 6.95 0.75 32.91
N LEU A 23 6.46 1.59 33.83
CA LEU A 23 5.49 2.63 33.52
C LEU A 23 6.06 3.65 32.53
N ALA A 24 7.31 4.07 32.69
CA ALA A 24 7.97 4.97 31.74
C ALA A 24 8.16 4.33 30.35
N ILE A 25 8.50 3.03 30.29
CA ILE A 25 8.59 2.28 29.03
C ILE A 25 7.23 2.22 28.34
N TYR A 26 6.17 1.84 29.06
CA TYR A 26 4.83 1.76 28.50
C TYR A 26 4.28 3.13 28.10
N ALA A 27 4.51 4.18 28.89
CA ALA A 27 4.12 5.55 28.55
C ALA A 27 4.84 6.06 27.30
N ARG A 28 6.14 5.78 27.14
CA ARG A 28 6.87 6.13 25.93
C ARG A 28 6.37 5.34 24.71
N ALA A 29 6.08 4.05 24.89
CA ALA A 29 5.53 3.20 23.84
C ALA A 29 4.13 3.67 23.41
N SER A 30 3.24 3.96 24.36
CA SER A 30 1.89 4.46 24.08
C SER A 30 1.94 5.83 23.40
N LEU A 31 2.78 6.76 23.88
CA LEU A 31 2.95 8.07 23.24
C LEU A 31 3.49 7.94 21.81
N SER A 32 4.39 6.99 21.56
CA SER A 32 4.89 6.70 20.21
C SER A 32 3.78 6.17 19.30
N ILE A 33 2.89 5.29 19.81
CA ILE A 33 1.72 4.80 19.08
C ILE A 33 0.77 5.94 18.76
N VAL A 34 0.41 6.76 19.77
CA VAL A 34 -0.49 7.92 19.61
C VAL A 34 0.08 8.89 18.59
N ARG A 35 1.37 9.26 18.69
CA ARG A 35 2.02 10.17 17.73
C ARG A 35 1.99 9.60 16.31
N ARG A 36 2.16 8.29 16.13
CA ARG A 36 2.13 7.63 14.82
C ARG A 36 0.71 7.56 14.23
N ILE A 37 -0.29 7.36 15.07
CA ILE A 37 -1.70 7.39 14.66
C ILE A 37 -2.10 8.82 14.30
N ALA A 38 -1.80 9.79 15.17
CA ALA A 38 -2.07 11.20 14.95
C ALA A 38 -1.43 11.72 13.67
N SER A 39 -0.14 11.42 13.42
CA SER A 39 0.53 11.88 12.20
C SER A 39 -0.02 11.27 10.91
N LYS A 40 -0.63 10.09 10.98
CA LYS A 40 -1.30 9.44 9.83
C LYS A 40 -2.73 9.91 9.63
N LEU A 41 -3.46 10.20 10.71
CA LEU A 41 -4.86 10.62 10.65
C LEU A 41 -5.02 12.13 10.45
N PHE A 42 -4.03 12.94 10.86
CA PHE A 42 -4.13 14.40 10.79
C PHE A 42 -4.56 14.91 9.41
N LEU A 43 -3.88 14.45 8.36
CA LEU A 43 -4.15 14.91 7.00
C LEU A 43 -5.53 14.45 6.47
N PRO A 44 -5.92 13.16 6.56
CA PRO A 44 -7.29 12.73 6.27
C PRO A 44 -8.36 13.45 7.06
N THR A 45 -8.14 13.72 8.34
CA THR A 45 -9.12 14.40 9.20
C THR A 45 -9.30 15.86 8.80
N VAL A 46 -8.20 16.58 8.54
CA VAL A 46 -8.26 17.98 8.08
C VAL A 46 -8.96 18.07 6.73
N GLU A 47 -8.56 17.24 5.76
CA GLU A 47 -9.21 17.23 4.44
C GLU A 47 -10.68 16.81 4.51
N GLY A 48 -11.01 15.85 5.38
CA GLY A 48 -12.38 15.43 5.63
C GLY A 48 -13.24 16.53 6.23
N ALA A 49 -12.72 17.27 7.21
CA ALA A 49 -13.43 18.39 7.81
C ALA A 49 -13.66 19.53 6.80
N VAL A 50 -12.65 19.87 6.00
CA VAL A 50 -12.77 20.89 4.95
C VAL A 50 -13.75 20.43 3.87
N LEU A 51 -13.70 19.16 3.46
CA LEU A 51 -14.64 18.59 2.50
C LEU A 51 -16.08 18.65 3.00
N TYR A 52 -16.32 18.18 4.22
CA TYR A 52 -17.64 18.18 4.84
C TYR A 52 -18.23 19.60 4.91
N SER A 53 -17.45 20.56 5.40
CA SER A 53 -17.84 21.98 5.41
C SER A 53 -18.11 22.53 4.00
N SER A 54 -17.29 22.15 3.01
CA SER A 54 -17.51 22.56 1.62
C SER A 54 -18.82 22.01 1.05
N LEU A 55 -19.20 20.78 1.40
CA LEU A 55 -20.46 20.18 0.95
C LEU A 55 -21.67 20.84 1.58
N ILE A 56 -21.61 21.18 2.87
CA ILE A 56 -22.66 21.95 3.53
C ILE A 56 -22.84 23.29 2.83
N PHE A 57 -21.73 24.00 2.56
CA PHE A 57 -21.77 25.28 1.86
C PHE A 57 -22.35 25.15 0.45
N ILE A 58 -21.89 24.16 -0.34
CA ILE A 58 -22.43 23.89 -1.69
C ILE A 58 -23.92 23.59 -1.62
N LEU A 59 -24.37 22.76 -0.68
CA LEU A 59 -25.77 22.40 -0.53
C LEU A 59 -26.63 23.63 -0.16
N GLN A 60 -26.14 24.49 0.74
CA GLN A 60 -26.83 25.73 1.12
C GLN A 60 -26.98 26.67 -0.07
N GLN A 61 -25.90 26.93 -0.82
CA GLN A 61 -25.96 27.78 -2.00
C GLN A 61 -26.86 27.19 -3.10
N TYR A 62 -26.87 25.87 -3.25
CA TYR A 62 -27.76 25.18 -4.18
C TYR A 62 -29.23 25.28 -3.74
N SER A 63 -29.51 25.16 -2.45
CA SER A 63 -30.83 25.36 -1.84
C SER A 63 -31.36 26.77 -2.12
N ASP A 64 -30.53 27.79 -1.89
CA ASP A 64 -30.89 29.20 -2.10
C ASP A 64 -31.17 29.50 -3.58
N TYR A 65 -30.38 28.93 -4.49
CA TYR A 65 -30.56 29.13 -5.94
C TYR A 65 -31.78 28.41 -6.52
N THR A 66 -32.08 27.20 -6.03
CA THR A 66 -33.18 26.37 -6.57
C THR A 66 -34.50 26.55 -5.83
N GLY A 67 -34.48 27.12 -4.61
CA GLY A 67 -35.64 27.22 -3.73
C GLY A 67 -36.08 25.89 -3.11
N ILE A 68 -35.29 24.81 -3.25
CA ILE A 68 -35.60 23.49 -2.68
C ILE A 68 -35.27 23.51 -1.19
N VAL A 69 -36.24 23.23 -0.32
CA VAL A 69 -36.02 23.13 1.13
C VAL A 69 -35.62 21.71 1.49
N TYR A 70 -34.42 21.55 2.06
CA TYR A 70 -33.91 20.26 2.52
C TYR A 70 -34.13 20.08 4.03
N ASP A 71 -34.36 18.84 4.45
CA ASP A 71 -34.26 18.45 5.86
C ASP A 71 -32.78 18.40 6.26
N TRP A 72 -32.34 19.41 7.02
CA TRP A 72 -30.95 19.57 7.44
C TRP A 72 -30.45 18.41 8.31
N GLY A 73 -31.31 17.77 9.11
CA GLY A 73 -30.92 16.62 9.92
C GLY A 73 -30.48 15.43 9.06
N GLN A 74 -31.22 15.15 7.99
CA GLN A 74 -30.88 14.11 7.03
C GLN A 74 -29.70 14.53 6.14
N ALA A 75 -29.64 15.80 5.75
CA ALA A 75 -28.56 16.35 4.94
C ALA A 75 -27.19 16.21 5.62
N TYR A 76 -27.07 16.58 6.90
CA TYR A 76 -25.80 16.46 7.62
C TYR A 76 -25.29 15.02 7.67
N ASN A 77 -26.19 14.07 7.89
CA ASN A 77 -25.85 12.64 7.92
C ASN A 77 -25.42 12.13 6.54
N ALA A 78 -26.17 12.47 5.49
CA ALA A 78 -25.86 12.05 4.13
C ALA A 78 -24.55 12.65 3.62
N LEU A 79 -24.31 13.94 3.83
CA LEU A 79 -23.05 14.59 3.49
C LEU A 79 -21.88 13.98 4.26
N GLY A 80 -22.08 13.60 5.52
CA GLY A 80 -21.08 12.92 6.32
C GLY A 80 -20.71 11.57 5.73
N LEU A 81 -21.72 10.79 5.31
CA LEU A 81 -21.52 9.54 4.60
C LEU A 81 -20.78 9.74 3.26
N TYR A 82 -21.10 10.80 2.52
CA TYR A 82 -20.42 11.13 1.27
C TYR A 82 -18.93 11.43 1.48
N THR A 83 -18.62 12.26 2.48
CA THR A 83 -17.24 12.54 2.91
C THR A 83 -16.51 11.25 3.29
N LEU A 84 -17.12 10.38 4.10
CA LEU A 84 -16.50 9.12 4.52
C LEU A 84 -16.21 8.19 3.34
N ILE A 85 -17.12 8.08 2.38
CA ILE A 85 -16.92 7.25 1.18
C ILE A 85 -15.77 7.80 0.34
N TRP A 86 -15.73 9.10 0.06
CA TRP A 86 -14.63 9.71 -0.70
C TRP A 86 -13.28 9.54 0.00
N LEU A 87 -13.20 9.77 1.31
CA LEU A 87 -11.97 9.56 2.08
C LEU A 87 -11.54 8.09 2.05
N THR A 88 -12.49 7.15 2.14
CA THR A 88 -12.22 5.71 2.10
C THR A 88 -11.65 5.30 0.75
N PHE A 89 -12.21 5.79 -0.36
CA PHE A 89 -11.69 5.52 -1.70
C PHE A 89 -10.33 6.18 -1.94
N LEU A 90 -10.15 7.43 -1.51
CA LEU A 90 -8.86 8.10 -1.61
C LEU A 90 -7.79 7.37 -0.79
N TRP A 91 -8.14 6.84 0.38
CA TRP A 91 -7.29 5.96 1.16
C TRP A 91 -7.04 4.63 0.45
N LEU A 92 -8.04 3.96 -0.10
CA LEU A 92 -7.87 2.67 -0.78
C LEU A 92 -6.89 2.77 -1.96
N PHE A 93 -7.00 3.83 -2.76
CA PHE A 93 -6.12 4.10 -3.90
C PHE A 93 -4.78 4.77 -3.52
N SER A 94 -4.41 4.77 -2.23
CA SER A 94 -3.13 5.31 -1.75
C SER A 94 -2.91 6.81 -2.03
N GLY A 95 -3.98 7.61 -2.10
CA GLY A 95 -3.90 9.07 -2.25
C GLY A 95 -3.31 9.81 -1.04
N TYR A 96 -3.24 9.15 0.12
CA TYR A 96 -2.59 9.63 1.33
C TYR A 96 -1.16 9.11 1.52
N ASP A 97 -0.76 8.06 0.80
CA ASP A 97 0.56 7.46 0.97
C ASP A 97 1.61 8.25 0.21
N LYS A 98 2.74 8.52 0.87
CA LYS A 98 3.90 9.15 0.23
C LYS A 98 4.63 8.11 -0.65
N PRO A 99 5.18 8.51 -1.81
CA PRO A 99 5.08 9.83 -2.42
C PRO A 99 3.69 10.12 -3.02
N TRP A 100 3.28 11.38 -2.99
CA TRP A 100 1.97 11.79 -3.53
C TRP A 100 2.03 11.90 -5.04
N VAL A 101 1.27 11.03 -5.72
CA VAL A 101 1.20 10.95 -7.18
C VAL A 101 -0.21 11.39 -7.62
N PRO A 102 -0.34 12.38 -8.54
CA PRO A 102 -1.65 12.92 -8.95
C PRO A 102 -2.61 11.86 -9.47
N ARG A 103 -2.11 10.90 -10.27
CA ARG A 103 -2.94 9.84 -10.84
C ARG A 103 -3.64 8.97 -9.79
N ARG A 104 -3.01 8.74 -8.62
CA ARG A 104 -3.62 7.97 -7.51
C ARG A 104 -4.78 8.73 -6.87
N VAL A 105 -4.59 10.04 -6.68
CA VAL A 105 -5.63 10.93 -6.15
C VAL A 105 -6.82 10.98 -7.09
N MET A 106 -6.58 11.21 -8.39
CA MET A 106 -7.64 11.25 -9.40
C MET A 106 -8.40 9.92 -9.48
N LYS A 107 -7.71 8.77 -9.48
CA LYS A 107 -8.36 7.45 -9.42
C LYS A 107 -9.22 7.30 -8.17
N GLY A 108 -8.69 7.64 -6.99
CA GLY A 108 -9.42 7.56 -5.73
C GLY A 108 -10.70 8.40 -5.73
N ILE A 109 -10.62 9.65 -6.19
CA ILE A 109 -11.78 10.54 -6.28
C ILE A 109 -12.78 10.02 -7.32
N ALA A 110 -12.32 9.64 -8.52
CA ALA A 110 -13.19 9.13 -9.57
C ALA A 110 -13.95 7.87 -9.16
N PHE A 111 -13.26 6.87 -8.60
CA PHE A 111 -13.90 5.65 -8.10
C PHE A 111 -14.81 5.94 -6.90
N GLY A 112 -14.46 6.88 -6.03
CA GLY A 112 -15.33 7.32 -4.93
C GLY A 112 -16.60 7.98 -5.44
N THR A 113 -16.51 8.83 -6.46
CA THR A 113 -17.68 9.47 -7.09
C THR A 113 -18.56 8.44 -7.81
N LEU A 114 -17.98 7.49 -8.54
CA LEU A 114 -18.72 6.39 -9.15
C LEU A 114 -19.44 5.53 -8.11
N ALA A 115 -18.75 5.18 -7.02
CA ALA A 115 -19.36 4.43 -5.91
C ALA A 115 -20.50 5.22 -5.26
N LEU A 116 -20.32 6.52 -5.05
CA LEU A 116 -21.37 7.39 -4.53
C LEU A 116 -22.56 7.46 -5.46
N LEU A 117 -22.36 7.59 -6.77
CA LEU A 117 -23.46 7.60 -7.75
C LEU A 117 -24.23 6.26 -7.76
N ALA A 118 -23.51 5.13 -7.63
CA ALA A 118 -24.11 3.81 -7.54
C ALA A 118 -24.95 3.64 -6.26
N VAL A 119 -24.37 3.98 -5.09
CA VAL A 119 -25.06 3.91 -3.80
C VAL A 119 -26.24 4.88 -3.76
N TYR A 120 -26.06 6.10 -4.25
CA TYR A 120 -27.10 7.12 -4.37
C TYR A 120 -28.29 6.64 -5.21
N GLY A 121 -28.05 5.83 -6.25
CA GLY A 121 -29.11 5.22 -7.04
C GLY A 121 -30.00 4.24 -6.28
N LEU A 122 -29.52 3.70 -5.16
CA LEU A 122 -30.27 2.76 -4.29
C LEU A 122 -31.05 3.47 -3.18
N PHE A 123 -30.86 4.79 -2.98
CA PHE A 123 -31.56 5.53 -1.93
C PHE A 123 -33.03 5.81 -2.30
N PRO A 124 -33.95 5.83 -1.32
CA PRO A 124 -35.31 6.28 -1.53
C PRO A 124 -35.35 7.77 -1.91
N GLU A 125 -36.35 8.17 -2.70
CA GLU A 125 -36.45 9.52 -3.28
C GLU A 125 -36.43 10.64 -2.24
N THR A 126 -36.96 10.37 -1.04
CA THR A 126 -36.97 11.33 0.08
C THR A 126 -35.60 11.68 0.62
N MET A 127 -34.59 10.83 0.41
CA MET A 127 -33.20 11.04 0.85
C MET A 127 -32.26 11.44 -0.31
N ARG A 128 -32.79 11.59 -1.53
CA ARG A 128 -31.99 11.86 -2.73
C ARG A 128 -31.82 13.36 -2.95
N PHE A 129 -30.66 13.88 -2.57
CA PHE A 129 -30.20 15.21 -2.99
C PHE A 129 -29.94 15.30 -4.49
N SER A 130 -29.81 16.48 -5.07
CA SER A 130 -29.44 16.61 -6.48
C SER A 130 -28.08 15.94 -6.80
N ARG A 131 -28.02 15.19 -7.92
CA ARG A 131 -26.76 14.59 -8.42
C ARG A 131 -25.68 15.65 -8.69
N ALA A 132 -26.09 16.90 -8.94
CA ALA A 132 -25.19 18.03 -9.08
C ALA A 132 -24.28 18.19 -7.85
N ILE A 133 -24.78 17.95 -6.64
CA ILE A 133 -24.00 18.08 -5.40
C ILE A 133 -22.87 17.04 -5.33
N LEU A 134 -23.11 15.83 -5.85
CA LEU A 134 -22.07 14.79 -5.94
C LEU A 134 -20.96 15.20 -6.91
N LEU A 135 -21.31 15.78 -8.07
CA LEU A 135 -20.33 16.23 -9.06
C LEU A 135 -19.55 17.47 -8.59
N LEU A 136 -20.25 18.47 -8.03
CA LEU A 136 -19.63 19.66 -7.46
C LEU A 136 -18.75 19.31 -6.26
N GLY A 137 -19.20 18.37 -5.43
CA GLY A 137 -18.42 17.83 -4.32
C GLY A 137 -17.17 17.08 -4.77
N ALA A 138 -17.21 16.34 -5.87
CA ALA A 138 -16.02 15.71 -6.44
C ALA A 138 -15.01 16.76 -6.92
N GLY A 139 -15.51 17.84 -7.55
CA GLY A 139 -14.71 18.99 -7.96
C GLY A 139 -14.07 19.70 -6.77
N SER A 140 -14.86 20.02 -5.73
CA SER A 140 -14.36 20.66 -4.51
C SER A 140 -13.34 19.76 -3.80
N PHE A 141 -13.58 18.45 -3.71
CA PHE A 141 -12.65 17.52 -3.09
C PHE A 141 -11.31 17.46 -3.83
N THR A 142 -11.35 17.46 -5.18
CA THR A 142 -10.13 17.50 -5.99
C THR A 142 -9.32 18.77 -5.72
N LEU A 143 -9.98 19.92 -5.61
CA LEU A 143 -9.33 21.18 -5.26
C LEU A 143 -8.76 21.17 -3.85
N ILE A 144 -9.53 20.71 -2.85
CA ILE A 144 -9.12 20.64 -1.44
C ILE A 144 -7.86 19.77 -1.31
N VAL A 145 -7.87 18.56 -1.88
CA VAL A 145 -6.71 17.67 -1.84
C VAL A 145 -5.55 18.32 -2.58
N SER A 146 -5.77 18.91 -3.76
CA SER A 146 -4.68 19.51 -4.53
C SER A 146 -3.99 20.66 -3.80
N ILE A 147 -4.77 21.56 -3.20
CA ILE A 147 -4.28 22.68 -2.39
C ILE A 147 -3.58 22.15 -1.14
N GLY A 148 -4.16 21.20 -0.43
CA GLY A 148 -3.53 20.58 0.74
C GLY A 148 -2.16 20.00 0.38
N ARG A 149 -2.07 19.31 -0.76
CA ARG A 149 -0.82 18.70 -1.23
C ARG A 149 0.25 19.74 -1.62
N ILE A 150 -0.15 20.93 -2.11
CA ILE A 150 0.74 22.08 -2.38
C ILE A 150 1.24 22.69 -1.06
N ILE A 151 0.34 22.97 -0.10
CA ILE A 151 0.68 23.58 1.19
C ILE A 151 1.66 22.70 1.98
N PHE A 152 1.44 21.38 1.98
CA PHE A 152 2.30 20.44 2.68
C PHE A 152 3.52 19.98 1.84
N GLY A 153 3.74 20.59 0.66
CA GLY A 153 4.95 20.43 -0.16
C GLY A 153 5.26 19.02 -0.65
N GLY A 154 4.25 18.16 -0.77
CA GLY A 154 4.47 16.71 -0.90
C GLY A 154 4.23 16.12 -2.28
N TRP A 155 3.87 16.93 -3.28
CA TRP A 155 3.73 16.46 -4.66
C TRP A 155 5.09 15.98 -5.20
N ARG A 156 5.19 14.69 -5.59
CA ARG A 156 6.27 14.25 -6.46
C ARG A 156 5.82 14.46 -7.91
N LEU A 157 5.92 15.69 -8.41
CA LEU A 157 5.96 15.92 -9.85
C LEU A 157 7.37 15.55 -10.32
N GLY A 158 7.52 14.41 -10.98
CA GLY A 158 8.72 14.02 -11.73
C GLY A 158 10.04 14.47 -11.09
N ARG A 159 10.31 14.03 -9.85
CA ARG A 159 11.48 14.47 -9.08
C ARG A 159 12.73 14.15 -9.91
N LYS A 160 13.52 15.18 -10.27
CA LYS A 160 14.84 14.97 -10.87
C LYS A 160 15.68 14.13 -9.89
N THR A 161 15.97 12.89 -10.25
CA THR A 161 16.82 11.99 -9.47
C THR A 161 18.27 12.39 -9.71
N SER A 162 18.94 12.94 -8.69
CA SER A 162 20.33 13.39 -8.84
C SER A 162 21.35 12.30 -8.47
N ASN A 163 21.00 11.41 -7.54
CA ASN A 163 21.90 10.40 -6.98
C ASN A 163 21.38 8.97 -7.26
N ARG A 164 22.09 8.24 -8.11
CA ARG A 164 21.78 6.87 -8.52
C ARG A 164 22.78 5.88 -7.94
N LEU A 165 22.27 4.76 -7.44
CA LEU A 165 23.03 3.63 -6.96
C LEU A 165 22.73 2.40 -7.83
N VAL A 166 23.73 1.80 -8.45
CA VAL A 166 23.58 0.54 -9.20
C VAL A 166 24.08 -0.63 -8.36
N VAL A 167 23.26 -1.67 -8.24
CA VAL A 167 23.61 -2.91 -7.53
C VAL A 167 23.85 -3.99 -8.59
N ALA A 168 25.12 -4.15 -8.96
CA ALA A 168 25.58 -5.05 -10.01
C ALA A 168 27.09 -5.29 -9.89
N ASN A 169 27.62 -6.30 -10.58
CA ASN A 169 29.05 -6.46 -10.74
C ASN A 169 29.63 -5.32 -11.59
N GLU A 170 30.96 -5.10 -11.50
CA GLU A 170 31.64 -3.95 -12.11
C GLU A 170 31.48 -3.88 -13.64
N VAL A 171 31.34 -5.03 -14.31
CA VAL A 171 31.12 -5.10 -15.76
C VAL A 171 29.70 -4.67 -16.10
N GLU A 172 28.72 -5.24 -15.39
CA GLU A 172 27.31 -4.98 -15.67
C GLU A 172 26.89 -3.58 -15.22
N SER A 173 27.48 -3.03 -14.15
CA SER A 173 27.22 -1.65 -13.73
C SER A 173 27.57 -0.65 -14.82
N LYS A 174 28.71 -0.83 -15.51
CA LYS A 174 29.11 0.00 -16.66
C LYS A 174 28.11 -0.10 -17.81
N SER A 175 27.65 -1.30 -18.13
CA SER A 175 26.61 -1.52 -19.14
C SER A 175 25.27 -0.87 -18.76
N ILE A 176 24.89 -0.91 -17.49
CA ILE A 176 23.69 -0.24 -17.00
C ILE A 176 23.84 1.28 -17.10
N PHE A 177 24.99 1.83 -16.73
CA PHE A 177 25.25 3.27 -16.87
C PHE A 177 25.20 3.72 -18.34
N SER A 178 25.80 2.98 -19.27
CA SER A 178 25.73 3.34 -20.69
C SER A 178 24.32 3.23 -21.27
N LEU A 179 23.53 2.23 -20.83
CA LEU A 179 22.12 2.14 -21.19
C LEU A 179 21.32 3.33 -20.64
N LEU A 180 21.55 3.73 -19.39
CA LEU A 180 20.86 4.87 -18.77
C LEU A 180 21.20 6.20 -19.47
N ASP A 181 22.46 6.40 -19.83
CA ASP A 181 22.88 7.61 -20.56
C ASP A 181 22.20 7.70 -21.94
N SER A 182 21.97 6.55 -22.60
CA SER A 182 21.26 6.51 -23.88
C SER A 182 19.75 6.76 -23.75
N LEU A 183 19.13 6.28 -22.67
CA LEU A 183 17.69 6.37 -22.43
C LEU A 183 17.29 7.71 -21.80
N GLU A 184 18.18 8.35 -21.05
CA GLU A 184 17.90 9.55 -20.26
C GLU A 184 19.04 10.59 -20.36
N PRO A 185 19.31 11.15 -21.56
CA PRO A 185 20.46 12.02 -21.81
C PRO A 185 20.44 13.35 -21.02
N HIS A 186 19.29 13.77 -20.50
CA HIS A 186 19.14 14.97 -19.67
C HIS A 186 19.40 14.73 -18.17
N PHE A 187 19.67 13.48 -17.77
CA PHE A 187 19.89 13.06 -16.39
C PHE A 187 21.36 12.68 -16.13
N SER A 188 22.30 13.41 -16.74
CA SER A 188 23.74 13.29 -16.46
C SER A 188 23.97 13.45 -14.96
N SER A 189 24.17 12.32 -14.28
CA SER A 189 24.14 12.22 -12.82
C SER A 189 25.48 12.68 -12.25
N SER A 190 25.45 13.58 -11.28
CA SER A 190 26.63 14.15 -10.62
C SER A 190 27.34 13.19 -9.65
N SER A 191 26.78 12.00 -9.39
CA SER A 191 27.43 10.97 -8.58
C SER A 191 26.84 9.58 -8.87
N ASN A 192 27.42 8.87 -9.84
CA ASN A 192 27.10 7.46 -10.09
C ASN A 192 27.90 6.58 -9.12
N GLN A 193 27.20 5.81 -8.30
CA GLN A 193 27.82 4.86 -7.37
C GLN A 193 27.36 3.44 -7.69
N SER A 194 28.23 2.46 -7.49
CA SER A 194 27.91 1.05 -7.66
C SER A 194 28.32 0.23 -6.43
N ILE A 195 27.47 -0.71 -6.03
CA ILE A 195 27.72 -1.65 -4.94
C ILE A 195 27.64 -3.08 -5.47
N LYS A 196 28.49 -3.97 -4.94
CA LYS A 196 28.50 -5.38 -5.31
C LYS A 196 27.29 -6.11 -4.71
N PRO A 197 26.74 -7.15 -5.37
CA PRO A 197 25.58 -7.90 -4.85
C PRO A 197 25.78 -8.48 -3.43
N GLN A 198 27.03 -8.69 -3.02
CA GLN A 198 27.39 -9.23 -1.70
C GLN A 198 27.21 -8.22 -0.55
N GLU A 199 27.17 -6.93 -0.84
CA GLU A 199 27.03 -5.85 0.15
C GLU A 199 25.57 -5.37 0.31
N LEU A 200 24.62 -6.18 -0.18
CA LEU A 200 23.19 -5.88 -0.14
C LEU A 200 22.66 -5.64 1.28
N ASP A 201 23.25 -6.27 2.29
CA ASP A 201 22.84 -6.13 3.69
C ASP A 201 23.07 -4.71 4.23
N SER A 202 24.06 -3.99 3.69
CA SER A 202 24.42 -2.61 4.08
C SER A 202 23.70 -1.54 3.26
N LEU A 203 22.79 -1.95 2.37
CA LEU A 203 22.16 -1.06 1.39
C LEU A 203 21.34 0.06 2.04
N LEU A 204 20.65 -0.21 3.15
CA LEU A 204 19.88 0.81 3.86
C LEU A 204 20.76 1.93 4.45
N ASP A 205 21.95 1.57 4.95
CA ASP A 205 22.90 2.53 5.49
C ASP A 205 23.50 3.37 4.36
N TYR A 206 23.85 2.74 3.24
CA TYR A 206 24.38 3.42 2.07
C TYR A 206 23.41 4.45 1.48
N ILE A 207 22.13 4.06 1.35
CA ILE A 207 21.04 4.95 0.94
C ILE A 207 20.98 6.19 1.84
N ARG A 208 21.10 6.00 3.15
CA ARG A 208 20.94 7.06 4.14
C ARG A 208 22.14 8.01 4.14
N ILE A 209 23.36 7.48 4.03
CA ILE A 209 24.60 8.26 4.05
C ILE A 209 24.74 9.09 2.77
N HIS A 210 24.55 8.47 1.60
CA HIS A 210 24.75 9.10 0.31
C HIS A 210 23.51 9.83 -0.23
N LYS A 211 22.40 9.85 0.54
CA LYS A 211 21.11 10.44 0.14
C LYS A 211 20.69 9.99 -1.26
N ILE A 212 20.77 8.68 -1.50
CA ILE A 212 20.43 8.08 -2.79
C ILE A 212 18.94 8.28 -3.05
N ASP A 213 18.61 8.82 -4.23
CA ASP A 213 17.23 9.02 -4.67
C ASP A 213 16.72 7.85 -5.51
N GLU A 214 17.63 7.11 -6.16
CA GLU A 214 17.31 5.98 -7.05
C GLU A 214 18.30 4.80 -6.93
N VAL A 215 17.78 3.57 -6.84
CA VAL A 215 18.55 2.31 -6.77
C VAL A 215 18.18 1.42 -7.94
N ILE A 216 19.15 0.93 -8.70
CA ILE A 216 18.94 0.13 -9.90
C ILE A 216 19.57 -1.25 -9.68
N PHE A 217 18.75 -2.28 -9.61
CA PHE A 217 19.20 -3.66 -9.47
C PHE A 217 19.47 -4.27 -10.84
N SER A 218 20.58 -4.98 -10.98
CA SER A 218 20.76 -5.88 -12.12
C SER A 218 19.81 -7.07 -11.99
N GLY A 219 19.04 -7.35 -13.05
CA GLY A 219 18.20 -8.54 -13.14
C GLY A 219 18.97 -9.82 -13.47
N ARG A 220 20.27 -9.72 -13.77
CA ARG A 220 21.15 -10.84 -14.11
C ARG A 220 22.05 -11.24 -12.95
N ASP A 221 22.68 -10.28 -12.28
CA ASP A 221 23.62 -10.48 -11.18
C ASP A 221 22.94 -10.68 -9.82
N VAL A 222 21.78 -10.07 -9.60
CA VAL A 222 21.09 -10.11 -8.30
C VAL A 222 19.95 -11.13 -8.34
N ALA A 223 19.97 -12.06 -7.38
CA ALA A 223 18.90 -13.04 -7.24
C ALA A 223 17.54 -12.37 -7.02
N ALA A 224 16.53 -12.92 -7.69
CA ALA A 224 15.12 -12.55 -7.56
C ALA A 224 14.64 -12.29 -6.13
N SER A 225 14.94 -13.23 -5.24
CA SER A 225 14.59 -13.20 -3.81
C SER A 225 15.28 -12.05 -3.07
N ALA A 226 16.53 -11.76 -3.41
CA ALA A 226 17.32 -10.66 -2.84
C ALA A 226 16.78 -9.30 -3.29
N ILE A 227 16.40 -9.16 -4.57
CA ILE A 227 15.73 -7.95 -5.08
C ILE A 227 14.40 -7.74 -4.33
N ILE A 228 13.56 -8.76 -4.21
CA ILE A 228 12.28 -8.67 -3.49
C ILE A 228 12.47 -8.21 -2.05
N THR A 229 13.42 -8.83 -1.34
CA THR A 229 13.68 -8.53 0.07
C THR A 229 14.15 -7.09 0.23
N SER A 230 14.98 -6.62 -0.69
CA SER A 230 15.46 -5.23 -0.74
C SER A 230 14.35 -4.25 -1.09
N LEU A 231 13.51 -4.56 -2.09
CA LEU A 231 12.37 -3.72 -2.44
C LEU A 231 11.40 -3.57 -1.26
N ALA A 232 11.18 -4.64 -0.50
CA ALA A 232 10.33 -4.60 0.70
C ALA A 232 10.92 -3.68 1.78
N SER A 233 12.24 -3.69 2.00
CA SER A 233 12.91 -2.87 3.02
C SER A 233 13.03 -1.39 2.63
N ILE A 234 13.17 -1.08 1.33
CA ILE A 234 13.34 0.28 0.80
C ILE A 234 11.99 0.94 0.43
N SER A 235 10.90 0.16 0.38
CA SER A 235 9.59 0.64 -0.12
C SER A 235 9.13 1.97 0.51
N GLY A 236 8.98 3.00 -0.32
CA GLY A 236 8.39 4.30 0.05
C GLY A 236 9.38 5.46 0.27
N THR A 237 10.70 5.21 0.33
CA THR A 237 11.71 6.27 0.51
C THR A 237 12.45 6.60 -0.79
N VAL A 238 12.96 5.59 -1.49
CA VAL A 238 13.89 5.72 -2.62
C VAL A 238 13.35 5.02 -3.85
N VAL A 239 13.48 5.65 -5.02
CA VAL A 239 13.13 5.06 -6.32
C VAL A 239 13.91 3.77 -6.52
N SER A 240 13.27 2.68 -6.91
CA SER A 240 14.01 1.49 -7.36
C SER A 240 13.85 1.33 -8.87
N ARG A 241 14.72 0.61 -9.57
CA ARG A 241 14.54 0.07 -10.94
C ARG A 241 15.19 -1.30 -11.05
N ILE A 242 14.79 -2.09 -12.04
CA ILE A 242 15.50 -3.32 -12.39
C ILE A 242 15.91 -3.20 -13.86
N ALA A 243 17.18 -3.40 -14.15
CA ALA A 243 17.74 -3.32 -15.49
C ALA A 243 18.12 -4.72 -15.99
N TRP A 244 17.77 -5.02 -17.24
CA TRP A 244 18.27 -6.18 -17.98
C TRP A 244 19.11 -5.68 -19.15
N THR A 245 20.42 -5.88 -19.06
CA THR A 245 21.35 -5.45 -20.11
C THR A 245 21.19 -6.26 -21.40
N ASP A 246 20.82 -7.53 -21.28
CA ASP A 246 20.71 -8.46 -22.41
C ASP A 246 19.59 -8.06 -23.40
N ASP A 247 18.48 -7.52 -22.88
CA ASP A 247 17.33 -7.06 -23.68
C ASP A 247 17.38 -5.54 -23.97
N GLY A 248 18.45 -4.84 -23.56
CA GLY A 248 18.57 -3.38 -23.69
C GLY A 248 17.47 -2.61 -22.96
N SER A 249 16.87 -3.21 -21.93
CA SER A 249 15.67 -2.67 -21.28
C SER A 249 15.94 -2.32 -19.81
N VAL A 250 15.62 -1.08 -19.45
CA VAL A 250 15.52 -0.65 -18.05
C VAL A 250 14.05 -0.65 -17.70
N MET A 251 13.63 -1.52 -16.79
CA MET A 251 12.22 -1.75 -16.51
C MET A 251 11.78 -1.08 -15.21
N GLY A 252 10.74 -0.28 -15.36
CA GLY A 252 9.95 0.32 -14.29
C GLY A 252 8.97 -0.62 -13.62
N SER A 253 8.23 -0.13 -12.63
CA SER A 253 7.19 -0.90 -11.90
C SER A 253 5.93 -1.14 -12.73
N GLY A 254 5.71 -0.32 -13.76
CA GLY A 254 4.49 -0.33 -14.60
C GLY A 254 4.63 -1.03 -15.95
N GLY A 255 5.80 -1.57 -16.31
CA GLY A 255 6.03 -2.14 -17.65
C GLY A 255 7.33 -1.66 -18.29
N LEU A 256 7.42 -1.82 -19.61
CA LEU A 256 8.44 -1.16 -20.44
C LEU A 256 8.19 0.35 -20.37
N GLY A 257 9.09 1.11 -19.73
CA GLY A 257 8.95 2.56 -19.61
C GLY A 257 9.88 3.20 -18.59
N HIS A 258 9.94 4.53 -18.64
CA HIS A 258 10.76 5.38 -17.78
C HIS A 258 10.22 5.52 -16.34
N ASP A 259 9.08 4.90 -16.05
CA ASP A 259 8.40 5.06 -14.76
C ASP A 259 9.18 4.35 -13.63
N PRO A 260 9.56 5.06 -12.55
CA PRO A 260 10.37 4.49 -11.47
C PRO A 260 9.70 3.27 -10.79
N VAL A 261 10.44 2.20 -10.43
CA VAL A 261 9.89 1.00 -9.73
C VAL A 261 9.27 1.33 -8.35
N THR A 262 9.56 2.49 -7.76
CA THR A 262 8.80 2.94 -6.57
C THR A 262 7.35 3.30 -6.81
N GLU A 263 6.95 3.49 -8.07
CA GLU A 263 5.54 3.53 -8.40
C GLU A 263 4.99 2.10 -8.41
N LEU A 264 5.06 1.41 -7.27
CA LEU A 264 4.49 0.10 -6.97
C LEU A 264 2.93 0.10 -7.05
N ASP A 265 2.36 0.83 -8.02
CA ASP A 265 0.96 0.85 -8.41
C ASP A 265 0.65 -0.48 -9.09
N GLY A 266 0.70 -1.56 -8.31
CA GLY A 266 0.49 -2.91 -8.80
C GLY A 266 1.30 -3.94 -8.04
N ALA A 267 2.53 -3.64 -7.61
CA ALA A 267 3.31 -4.62 -6.86
C ALA A 267 2.69 -4.91 -5.51
N ILE A 268 2.69 -6.19 -5.09
CA ILE A 268 2.09 -6.65 -3.83
C ILE A 268 2.67 -5.95 -2.60
N TYR A 269 3.87 -5.38 -2.74
CA TYR A 269 4.57 -4.59 -1.71
C TYR A 269 4.06 -3.15 -1.59
N GLY A 270 3.43 -2.63 -2.64
CA GLY A 270 2.84 -1.31 -2.66
C GLY A 270 1.74 -1.16 -1.60
N PRO A 271 1.57 0.03 -1.00
CA PRO A 271 0.53 0.25 0.00
C PRO A 271 -0.88 0.00 -0.56
N SER A 272 -1.12 0.38 -1.82
CA SER A 272 -2.41 0.17 -2.51
C SER A 272 -2.71 -1.32 -2.72
N ALA A 273 -1.75 -2.08 -3.26
CA ALA A 273 -1.92 -3.51 -3.48
C ALA A 273 -2.11 -4.28 -2.15
N ARG A 274 -1.39 -3.91 -1.09
CA ARG A 274 -1.59 -4.49 0.26
C ARG A 274 -2.98 -4.24 0.81
N ARG A 275 -3.52 -3.02 0.65
CA ARG A 275 -4.90 -2.69 1.05
C ARG A 275 -5.91 -3.49 0.24
N THR A 276 -5.72 -3.54 -1.07
CA THR A 276 -6.60 -4.27 -1.99
C THR A 276 -6.59 -5.77 -1.70
N LYS A 277 -5.40 -6.36 -1.47
CA LYS A 277 -5.27 -7.77 -1.04
C LYS A 277 -5.97 -8.02 0.28
N ARG A 278 -5.78 -7.14 1.27
CA ARG A 278 -6.44 -7.28 2.57
C ARG A 278 -7.96 -7.15 2.47
N LEU A 279 -8.46 -6.25 1.63
CA LEU A 279 -9.90 -6.12 1.38
C LEU A 279 -10.45 -7.36 0.70
N LEU A 280 -9.75 -7.93 -0.28
CA LEU A 280 -10.14 -9.20 -0.89
C LEU A 280 -10.15 -10.34 0.13
N ASP A 281 -9.12 -10.41 0.98
CA ASP A 281 -9.03 -11.41 2.05
C ASP A 281 -10.24 -11.35 2.98
N ILE A 282 -10.62 -10.14 3.42
CA ILE A 282 -11.75 -9.91 4.31
C ILE A 282 -13.08 -10.16 3.58
N SER A 283 -13.27 -9.61 2.37
CA SER A 283 -14.53 -9.75 1.64
C SER A 283 -14.83 -11.20 1.29
N LEU A 284 -13.82 -11.95 0.84
CA LEU A 284 -13.95 -13.37 0.56
C LEU A 284 -14.19 -14.19 1.83
N SER A 285 -13.57 -13.82 2.94
CA SER A 285 -13.84 -14.45 4.25
C SER A 285 -15.29 -14.24 4.68
N ILE A 286 -15.80 -13.01 4.57
CA ILE A 286 -17.20 -12.69 4.90
C ILE A 286 -18.16 -13.46 3.99
N ALA A 287 -17.90 -13.47 2.67
CA ALA A 287 -18.72 -14.22 1.72
C ALA A 287 -18.76 -15.72 2.08
N LEU A 288 -17.62 -16.33 2.36
CA LEU A 288 -17.56 -17.75 2.73
C LEU A 288 -18.22 -18.03 4.10
N ILE A 289 -18.17 -17.10 5.05
CA ILE A 289 -18.89 -17.22 6.32
C ILE A 289 -20.41 -17.14 6.09
N ILE A 290 -20.90 -16.27 5.20
CA ILE A 290 -22.32 -16.22 4.85
C ILE A 290 -22.75 -17.52 4.16
N LEU A 291 -21.89 -18.10 3.32
CA LEU A 291 -22.13 -19.40 2.67
C LEU A 291 -21.88 -20.63 3.56
N THR A 292 -21.67 -20.45 4.87
CA THR A 292 -21.46 -21.56 5.83
C THR A 292 -22.45 -22.72 5.68
N PRO A 293 -23.78 -22.54 5.59
CA PRO A 293 -24.70 -23.68 5.50
C PRO A 293 -24.43 -24.56 4.28
N ILE A 294 -24.10 -23.95 3.14
CA ILE A 294 -23.78 -24.64 1.88
C ILE A 294 -22.41 -25.33 1.99
N LEU A 295 -21.42 -24.68 2.59
CA LEU A 295 -20.08 -25.24 2.78
C LEU A 295 -20.11 -26.46 3.71
N VAL A 296 -20.92 -26.43 4.76
CA VAL A 296 -21.08 -27.57 5.67
C VAL A 296 -21.79 -28.73 4.98
N LEU A 297 -22.88 -28.46 4.24
CA LEU A 297 -23.62 -29.49 3.50
C LEU A 297 -22.74 -30.22 2.47
N THR A 298 -21.80 -29.50 1.86
CA THR A 298 -20.87 -30.06 0.87
C THR A 298 -19.57 -30.61 1.46
N GLY A 299 -19.47 -30.77 2.80
CA GLY A 299 -18.29 -31.34 3.47
C GLY A 299 -17.09 -30.38 3.61
N ARG A 300 -17.21 -29.12 3.18
CA ARG A 300 -16.14 -28.10 3.14
C ARG A 300 -15.99 -27.29 4.43
N TRP A 301 -16.37 -27.83 5.59
CA TRP A 301 -16.37 -27.10 6.86
C TRP A 301 -15.00 -26.50 7.25
N ARG A 302 -13.88 -27.10 6.82
CA ARG A 302 -12.52 -26.56 7.03
C ARG A 302 -12.32 -25.17 6.41
N TRP A 303 -13.05 -24.85 5.34
CA TRP A 303 -13.02 -23.53 4.71
C TRP A 303 -13.62 -22.45 5.60
N VAL A 304 -14.63 -22.79 6.41
CA VAL A 304 -15.23 -21.87 7.37
C VAL A 304 -14.20 -21.46 8.42
N LEU A 305 -13.47 -22.42 9.00
CA LEU A 305 -12.38 -22.13 9.95
C LEU A 305 -11.25 -21.29 9.31
N ARG A 306 -10.90 -21.61 8.07
CA ARG A 306 -9.92 -20.84 7.29
C ARG A 306 -10.38 -19.40 7.09
N SER A 307 -11.65 -19.16 6.75
CA SER A 307 -12.23 -17.83 6.62
C SER A 307 -12.13 -17.01 7.90
N PHE A 308 -12.36 -17.60 9.08
CA PHE A 308 -12.13 -16.90 10.34
C PHE A 308 -10.66 -16.51 10.54
N SER A 309 -9.73 -17.43 10.24
CA SER A 309 -8.29 -17.17 10.38
C SER A 309 -7.79 -16.07 9.43
N VAL A 310 -8.34 -16.01 8.21
CA VAL A 310 -8.00 -14.98 7.22
C VAL A 310 -8.69 -13.65 7.57
N GLY A 311 -9.97 -13.68 7.90
CA GLY A 311 -10.74 -12.51 8.33
C GLY A 311 -10.09 -11.79 9.52
N LEU A 312 -9.66 -12.53 10.55
CA LEU A 312 -8.92 -11.99 11.71
C LEU A 312 -7.48 -11.58 11.38
N GLY A 313 -6.95 -11.98 10.22
CA GLY A 313 -5.64 -11.55 9.73
C GLY A 313 -4.46 -12.35 10.27
N PHE A 314 -4.70 -13.52 10.85
CA PHE A 314 -3.67 -14.51 11.17
C PHE A 314 -3.11 -15.16 9.91
N LYS A 315 -3.96 -15.33 8.88
CA LYS A 315 -3.61 -15.89 7.58
C LYS A 315 -4.00 -14.96 6.43
N THR A 316 -3.47 -15.23 5.24
CA THR A 316 -3.96 -14.68 3.96
C THR A 316 -4.46 -15.81 3.08
N TRP A 317 -5.34 -15.55 2.12
CA TRP A 317 -5.79 -16.63 1.23
C TRP A 317 -4.66 -17.15 0.36
N VAL A 318 -4.02 -16.24 -0.37
CA VAL A 318 -2.94 -16.56 -1.30
C VAL A 318 -1.63 -15.98 -0.80
N GLY A 319 -0.57 -16.78 -0.87
CA GLY A 319 0.79 -16.37 -0.50
C GLY A 319 1.84 -16.91 -1.47
N ILE A 320 3.05 -16.39 -1.32
CA ILE A 320 4.21 -16.79 -2.12
C ILE A 320 5.16 -17.52 -1.18
N ASN A 321 5.70 -18.66 -1.62
CA ASN A 321 6.77 -19.35 -0.91
C ASN A 321 8.10 -19.06 -1.60
N ILE A 322 8.90 -18.16 -1.02
CA ILE A 322 10.24 -17.84 -1.52
C ILE A 322 11.26 -18.47 -0.55
N PRO A 323 12.00 -19.51 -0.97
CA PRO A 323 13.02 -20.14 -0.13
C PRO A 323 14.02 -19.11 0.42
N GLY A 324 14.40 -19.23 1.69
CA GLY A 324 15.41 -18.35 2.32
C GLY A 324 14.88 -17.03 2.91
N THR A 325 13.64 -16.63 2.63
CA THR A 325 13.03 -15.40 3.17
C THR A 325 12.33 -15.62 4.53
N ASN A 326 13.02 -16.21 5.49
CA ASN A 326 12.46 -16.50 6.83
C ASN A 326 12.34 -15.27 7.75
N LYS A 327 12.72 -14.07 7.28
CA LYS A 327 12.72 -12.86 8.12
C LYS A 327 12.09 -11.68 7.40
N GLY A 328 10.91 -11.27 7.85
CA GLY A 328 10.69 -9.84 8.09
C GLY A 328 9.49 -9.15 7.43
N ALA A 329 8.87 -9.66 6.37
CA ALA A 329 7.81 -8.87 5.73
C ALA A 329 6.58 -9.63 5.21
N PHE A 330 6.69 -10.87 4.73
CA PHE A 330 5.56 -11.57 4.08
C PHE A 330 5.45 -13.07 4.39
N SER A 331 5.86 -13.48 5.60
CA SER A 331 5.63 -14.82 6.15
C SER A 331 4.33 -14.87 6.97
N LYS A 332 3.22 -14.31 6.43
CA LYS A 332 1.92 -14.67 7.01
C LYS A 332 1.57 -16.05 6.47
N PRO A 333 1.18 -17.00 7.32
CA PRO A 333 0.75 -18.31 6.85
C PRO A 333 -0.39 -18.12 5.85
N PHE A 334 -0.27 -18.76 4.69
CA PHE A 334 -1.25 -18.69 3.60
C PHE A 334 -2.00 -20.02 3.48
N ILE A 335 -3.08 -20.02 2.70
CA ILE A 335 -3.89 -21.21 2.46
C ILE A 335 -3.57 -21.83 1.11
N VAL A 336 -3.42 -21.00 0.08
CA VAL A 336 -3.16 -21.38 -1.30
C VAL A 336 -1.83 -20.79 -1.75
N LEU A 337 -1.02 -21.60 -2.42
CA LEU A 337 0.24 -21.15 -3.00
C LEU A 337 -0.06 -20.46 -4.34
N ALA A 338 0.47 -19.25 -4.53
CA ALA A 338 0.28 -18.49 -5.77
C ALA A 338 0.91 -19.18 -6.98
N VAL A 339 2.06 -19.82 -6.77
CA VAL A 339 2.89 -20.43 -7.80
C VAL A 339 3.35 -21.79 -7.29
N ASP A 340 2.78 -22.85 -7.86
CA ASP A 340 3.14 -24.23 -7.55
C ASP A 340 3.88 -24.83 -8.75
N TYR A 341 5.22 -24.91 -8.64
CA TYR A 341 6.11 -25.45 -9.67
C TYR A 341 7.29 -26.16 -8.99
N ASP A 342 7.71 -27.30 -9.55
CA ASP A 342 8.78 -28.14 -9.01
C ASP A 342 10.17 -27.50 -9.20
N ASP A 343 10.42 -26.88 -10.36
CA ASP A 343 11.68 -26.20 -10.63
C ASP A 343 11.77 -24.90 -9.81
N ILE A 344 12.79 -24.86 -8.93
CA ILE A 344 13.06 -23.74 -8.02
C ILE A 344 13.24 -22.43 -8.79
N ARG A 345 13.97 -22.43 -9.92
CA ARG A 345 14.26 -21.22 -10.69
C ARG A 345 13.02 -20.68 -11.37
N VAL A 346 12.20 -21.57 -11.94
CA VAL A 346 10.92 -21.19 -12.57
C VAL A 346 9.96 -20.64 -11.52
N ARG A 347 9.85 -21.31 -10.36
CA ARG A 347 9.02 -20.86 -9.24
C ARG A 347 9.44 -19.48 -8.74
N GLU A 348 10.73 -19.21 -8.60
CA GLU A 348 11.24 -17.89 -8.20
C GLU A 348 10.88 -16.80 -9.22
N ARG A 349 11.05 -17.08 -10.52
CA ARG A 349 10.73 -16.12 -11.59
C ARG A 349 9.23 -15.81 -11.67
N LEU A 350 8.38 -16.82 -11.53
CA LEU A 350 6.92 -16.64 -11.51
C LEU A 350 6.46 -15.93 -10.23
N SER A 351 7.06 -16.27 -9.09
CA SER A 351 6.81 -15.60 -7.79
C SER A 351 7.16 -14.12 -7.85
N LEU A 352 8.27 -13.77 -8.50
CA LEU A 352 8.63 -12.39 -8.81
C LEU A 352 7.58 -11.69 -9.67
N SER A 353 7.13 -12.35 -10.74
CA SER A 353 6.13 -11.78 -11.65
C SER A 353 4.83 -11.46 -10.90
N TYR A 354 4.33 -12.41 -10.11
CA TYR A 354 3.16 -12.23 -9.26
C TYR A 354 3.36 -11.10 -8.22
N ALA A 355 4.53 -11.06 -7.57
CA ALA A 355 4.83 -10.02 -6.60
C ALA A 355 4.93 -8.62 -7.22
N ARG A 356 5.37 -8.53 -8.47
CA ARG A 356 5.52 -7.28 -9.23
C ARG A 356 4.19 -6.73 -9.72
N GLN A 357 3.25 -7.59 -10.10
CA GLN A 357 1.94 -7.20 -10.62
C GLN A 357 0.85 -8.01 -9.93
N TYR A 358 0.47 -7.55 -8.74
CA TYR A 358 -0.63 -8.13 -8.00
C TYR A 358 -1.96 -7.77 -8.67
N HIS A 359 -2.69 -8.79 -9.10
CA HIS A 359 -4.05 -8.66 -9.60
C HIS A 359 -5.04 -9.38 -8.67
N PRO A 360 -6.04 -8.69 -8.07
CA PRO A 360 -6.99 -9.31 -7.14
C PRO A 360 -7.80 -10.47 -7.77
N PHE A 361 -8.07 -10.38 -9.07
CA PHE A 361 -8.80 -11.42 -9.81
C PHE A 361 -8.02 -12.73 -9.91
N GLU A 362 -6.69 -12.69 -9.97
CA GLU A 362 -5.86 -13.90 -9.98
C GLU A 362 -5.95 -14.62 -8.64
N ASP A 363 -5.85 -13.89 -7.53
CA ASP A 363 -6.05 -14.43 -6.19
C ASP A 363 -7.44 -15.04 -6.04
N LEU A 364 -8.48 -14.33 -6.48
CA LEU A 364 -9.85 -14.85 -6.44
C LEU A 364 -9.97 -16.16 -7.21
N LYS A 365 -9.41 -16.23 -8.42
CA LYS A 365 -9.41 -17.44 -9.26
C LYS A 365 -8.69 -18.59 -8.57
N LEU A 366 -7.51 -18.36 -8.00
CA LEU A 366 -6.74 -19.38 -7.28
C LEU A 366 -7.53 -19.93 -6.09
N VAL A 367 -8.16 -19.05 -5.31
CA VAL A 367 -8.94 -19.46 -4.13
C VAL A 367 -10.18 -20.25 -4.55
N LEU A 368 -10.95 -19.75 -5.52
CA LEU A 368 -12.14 -20.46 -6.02
C LEU A 368 -11.76 -21.81 -6.63
N ASN A 369 -10.70 -21.88 -7.43
CA ASN A 369 -10.22 -23.14 -7.99
C ASN A 369 -9.82 -24.12 -6.88
N SER A 370 -9.11 -23.67 -5.84
CA SER A 370 -8.74 -24.56 -4.73
C SER A 370 -9.95 -25.01 -3.88
N LEU A 371 -11.00 -24.19 -3.79
CA LEU A 371 -12.25 -24.54 -3.12
C LEU A 371 -13.06 -25.57 -3.92
N LEU A 372 -13.01 -25.48 -5.25
CA LEU A 372 -13.68 -26.39 -6.18
C LEU A 372 -12.89 -27.70 -6.36
N LEU A 373 -11.57 -27.67 -6.52
CA LEU A 373 -10.73 -28.86 -6.72
C LEU A 373 -10.66 -29.76 -5.49
N GLN A 374 -10.92 -29.24 -4.29
CA GLN A 374 -11.10 -30.09 -3.09
C GLN A 374 -12.35 -30.99 -3.16
N ASN A 375 -13.13 -30.98 -4.25
CA ASN A 375 -14.18 -31.96 -4.52
C ASN A 375 -13.62 -33.32 -4.99
N GLU A 376 -12.33 -33.43 -5.32
CA GLU A 376 -11.74 -34.63 -5.92
C GLU A 376 -10.90 -35.51 -4.97
N ASN A 377 -10.89 -35.24 -3.64
CA ASN A 377 -10.20 -36.09 -2.66
C ASN A 377 -11.05 -36.42 -1.44
#